data_AF-A0A645G4K3-F1
#
_entry.id   AF-A0A645G4K3-F1
#
_cell.length_a   1.000
_cell.length_b   1.000
_cell.length_c   1.000
_cell.angle_alpha   90.00
_cell.angle_beta   90.00
_cell.angle_gamma   90.00
#
_symmetry.space_group_name_H-M   'P 1'
#
loop_
_entity.id
_entity.type
_entity.pdbx_description
1 polymer ?
#
loop_
_entity_poly.entity_id
_entity_poly.type
_entity_poly.pdbx_seq_one_letter_code
_entity_poly.pdbx_strand_id
1 'polypeptide(L)'
;MSIKNYNGDVVNQLHRKMTIIRENDSIDGNIWWSGLGLASNKELADSLYYSYQKYPALVPLYPAIDSLVPQPVDEVKFKRGKLTWKGQFSGDKMNDPFFYVVYRFPKGTPVNIENSSAIFLITNQTSAKLKRDRGETILVTALDRCQNESKPVYLNL
;
A
#
# COMPACT_ATOMS: atom_id res chain seq x y z
N MET A 1 -11.35 -0.67 22.83
CA MET A 1 -12.18 -1.55 23.68
C MET A 1 -11.40 -1.94 24.91
N SER A 2 -11.85 -1.47 26.06
CA SER A 2 -11.18 -1.67 27.33
C SER A 2 -11.90 -2.76 28.12
N ILE A 3 -11.14 -3.74 28.63
CA ILE A 3 -11.69 -4.81 29.48
C ILE A 3 -10.92 -4.89 30.78
N LYS A 4 -11.58 -5.34 31.85
CA LYS A 4 -10.89 -5.68 33.09
C LYS A 4 -10.17 -7.02 32.92
N ASN A 5 -8.86 -7.06 33.19
CA ASN A 5 -8.11 -8.31 33.23
C ASN A 5 -8.38 -9.07 34.55
N TYR A 6 -7.76 -10.25 34.73
CA TYR A 6 -7.88 -11.04 35.97
C TYR A 6 -7.46 -10.28 37.23
N ASN A 7 -6.56 -9.30 37.11
CA ASN A 7 -6.07 -8.46 38.20
C ASN A 7 -6.95 -7.23 38.46
N GLY A 8 -8.01 -7.01 37.67
CA GLY A 8 -8.91 -5.87 37.77
C GLY A 8 -8.50 -4.62 36.98
N ASP A 9 -7.36 -4.64 36.28
CA ASP A 9 -6.87 -3.50 35.50
C ASP A 9 -7.70 -3.30 34.22
N VAL A 10 -7.98 -2.05 33.89
CA VAL A 10 -8.61 -1.69 32.61
C VAL A 10 -7.56 -1.67 31.51
N VAL A 11 -7.59 -2.67 30.63
CA VAL A 11 -6.59 -2.84 29.57
C VAL A 11 -7.22 -2.61 28.20
N ASN A 12 -6.57 -1.78 27.37
CA ASN A 12 -6.90 -1.65 25.95
C ASN A 12 -6.35 -2.85 25.17
N GLN A 13 -7.22 -3.82 24.87
CA GLN A 13 -6.84 -5.05 24.18
C GLN A 13 -6.38 -4.81 22.74
N LEU A 14 -6.93 -3.80 22.06
CA LEU A 14 -6.53 -3.48 20.70
C LEU A 14 -5.06 -3.05 20.67
N HIS A 15 -4.67 -2.15 21.58
CA HIS A 15 -3.30 -1.66 21.66
C HIS A 15 -2.31 -2.79 21.95
N ARG A 16 -2.63 -3.66 22.91
CA ARG A 16 -1.78 -4.81 23.24
C ARG A 16 -1.64 -5.79 22.07
N LYS A 17 -2.73 -6.12 21.39
CA LYS A 17 -2.70 -6.98 20.20
C LYS A 17 -1.84 -6.36 19.10
N MET A 18 -2.03 -5.07 18.84
CA MET A 18 -1.24 -4.36 17.83
C MET A 18 0.25 -4.32 18.16
N THR A 19 0.60 -4.16 19.43
CA THR A 19 2.01 -4.22 19.88
C THR A 19 2.61 -5.59 19.56
N ILE A 20 1.94 -6.68 19.94
CA ILE A 20 2.37 -8.06 19.66
C ILE A 20 2.56 -8.29 18.15
N ILE A 21 1.64 -7.78 17.33
CA ILE A 21 1.73 -7.92 15.87
C ILE A 21 2.91 -7.13 15.30
N ARG A 22 3.13 -5.89 15.78
CA ARG A 22 4.20 -5.01 15.27
C ARG A 22 5.59 -5.43 15.73
N GLU A 23 5.69 -6.17 16.83
CA GLU A 23 6.95 -6.70 17.36
C GLU A 23 7.27 -8.10 16.82
N ASN A 24 6.38 -8.69 16.00
CA ASN A 24 6.57 -10.01 15.44
C ASN A 24 6.70 -9.93 13.91
N ASP A 25 7.94 -10.01 13.43
CA ASP A 25 8.29 -9.96 12.01
C ASP A 25 7.72 -11.14 11.19
N SER A 26 7.15 -12.16 11.82
CA SER A 26 6.45 -13.27 11.14
C SER A 26 4.97 -12.97 10.85
N ILE A 27 4.47 -11.77 11.21
CA ILE A 27 3.07 -11.38 11.01
C ILE A 27 3.00 -10.18 10.05
N ASP A 28 2.50 -10.43 8.84
CA ASP A 28 2.41 -9.41 7.80
C ASP A 28 1.18 -8.48 7.93
N GLY A 29 0.21 -8.84 8.77
CA GLY A 29 -1.00 -8.03 8.88
C GLY A 29 -2.12 -8.61 9.73
N ASN A 30 -3.33 -8.10 9.48
CA ASN A 30 -4.53 -8.38 10.26
C ASN A 30 -5.72 -8.66 9.35
N ILE A 31 -6.57 -9.60 9.78
CA ILE A 31 -7.91 -9.79 9.21
C ILE A 31 -8.93 -9.21 10.19
N TRP A 32 -9.78 -8.31 9.71
CA TRP A 32 -10.85 -7.71 10.50
C TRP A 32 -12.18 -8.37 10.17
N TRP A 33 -12.79 -9.05 11.14
CA TRP A 33 -14.07 -9.72 10.97
C TRP A 33 -15.01 -9.46 12.15
N SER A 34 -16.31 -9.24 11.93
CA SER A 34 -16.97 -9.05 10.64
C SER A 34 -16.83 -7.60 10.15
N GLY A 35 -16.87 -7.37 8.83
CA GLY A 35 -16.85 -6.01 8.27
C GLY A 35 -18.02 -5.14 8.77
N LEU A 36 -19.19 -5.75 9.01
CA LEU A 36 -20.35 -5.08 9.61
C LEU A 36 -20.08 -4.61 11.04
N GLY A 37 -19.41 -5.44 11.85
CA GLY A 37 -19.03 -5.09 13.22
C GLY A 37 -17.96 -4.00 13.29
N LEU A 38 -17.07 -3.95 12.30
CA LEU A 38 -16.09 -2.87 12.18
C LEU A 38 -16.76 -1.53 11.89
N ALA A 39 -17.72 -1.51 10.94
CA ALA A 39 -18.43 -0.30 10.56
C ALA A 39 -19.31 0.28 11.70
N SER A 40 -19.83 -0.57 12.58
CA SER A 40 -20.65 -0.13 13.72
C SER A 40 -19.82 0.33 14.92
N ASN A 41 -18.54 -0.02 15.00
CA ASN A 41 -17.63 0.35 16.10
C ASN A 41 -16.72 1.53 15.72
N LYS A 42 -17.20 2.75 15.98
CA LYS A 42 -16.49 3.98 15.64
C LYS A 42 -15.11 4.09 16.29
N GLU A 43 -14.98 3.76 17.58
CA GLU A 43 -13.69 3.85 18.29
C GLU A 43 -12.63 2.92 17.69
N LEU A 44 -13.03 1.71 17.30
CA LEU A 44 -12.15 0.78 16.61
C LEU A 44 -11.78 1.32 15.23
N ALA A 45 -12.76 1.77 14.45
CA ALA A 45 -12.54 2.34 13.12
C ALA A 45 -11.58 3.54 13.17
N ASP A 46 -11.78 4.47 14.11
CA ASP A 46 -10.90 5.62 14.34
C ASP A 46 -9.48 5.15 14.72
N SER A 47 -9.36 4.18 15.63
CA SER A 47 -8.06 3.64 16.02
C SER A 47 -7.31 3.03 14.83
N LEU A 48 -8.01 2.30 13.96
CA LEU A 48 -7.41 1.76 12.74
C LEU A 48 -7.02 2.88 11.78
N TYR A 49 -7.95 3.80 11.48
CA TYR A 49 -7.74 4.86 10.50
C TYR A 49 -6.63 5.83 10.89
N TYR A 50 -6.57 6.26 12.16
CA TYR A 50 -5.60 7.26 12.60
C TYR A 50 -4.27 6.67 13.06
N SER A 51 -4.24 5.41 13.51
CA SER A 51 -3.06 4.83 14.17
C SER A 51 -2.54 3.57 13.47
N TYR A 52 -3.35 2.51 13.41
CA TYR A 52 -2.82 1.17 13.10
C TYR A 52 -2.78 0.80 11.62
N GLN A 53 -3.69 1.36 10.82
CA GLN A 53 -3.91 1.13 9.38
C GLN A 53 -3.98 2.46 8.63
N LYS A 54 -3.13 3.42 9.04
CA LYS A 54 -3.14 4.80 8.57
C LYS A 54 -2.82 4.95 7.07
N TYR A 55 -1.99 4.06 6.54
CA TYR A 55 -1.54 4.10 5.17
C TYR A 55 -2.14 2.94 4.37
N PRO A 56 -2.40 3.12 3.06
CA PRO A 56 -2.80 2.03 2.19
C PRO A 56 -1.81 0.87 2.27
N ALA A 57 -2.33 -0.35 2.12
CA ALA A 57 -1.52 -1.55 2.02
C ALA A 57 -1.81 -2.23 0.67
N LEU A 58 -0.80 -2.92 0.13
CA LEU A 58 -0.98 -3.81 -1.00
C LEU A 58 -1.68 -5.09 -0.54
N VAL A 59 -2.33 -5.79 -1.47
CA VAL A 59 -2.86 -7.12 -1.20
C VAL A 59 -1.68 -8.08 -1.00
N PRO A 60 -1.79 -9.10 -0.13
CA PRO A 60 -0.71 -10.06 0.09
C PRO A 60 -0.21 -10.71 -1.21
N LEU A 61 1.10 -10.98 -1.25
CA LEU A 61 1.74 -11.71 -2.33
C LEU A 61 1.27 -13.18 -2.34
N TYR A 62 1.10 -13.75 -3.54
CA TYR A 62 0.78 -15.17 -3.72
C TYR A 62 1.91 -15.93 -4.43
N PRO A 63 3.13 -16.02 -3.84
CA PRO A 63 4.31 -16.55 -4.53
C PRO A 63 4.22 -18.06 -4.84
N ALA A 64 3.32 -18.78 -4.17
CA ALA A 64 3.05 -20.19 -4.46
C ALA A 64 2.30 -20.40 -5.79
N ILE A 65 1.63 -19.35 -6.29
CA ILE A 65 0.92 -19.38 -7.57
C ILE A 65 1.82 -18.86 -8.69
N ASP A 66 2.41 -17.68 -8.49
CA ASP A 66 3.33 -17.06 -9.43
C ASP A 66 4.27 -16.11 -8.68
N SER A 67 5.55 -16.14 -9.05
CA SER A 67 6.62 -15.33 -8.45
C SER A 67 7.32 -14.43 -9.48
N LEU A 68 6.90 -14.46 -10.73
CA LEU A 68 7.46 -13.62 -11.77
C LEU A 68 6.85 -12.22 -11.68
N VAL A 69 7.70 -11.20 -11.74
CA VAL A 69 7.25 -9.81 -11.68
C VAL A 69 6.80 -9.34 -13.07
N PRO A 70 5.78 -8.48 -13.15
CA PRO A 70 5.41 -7.85 -14.42
C PRO A 70 6.55 -6.96 -14.95
N GLN A 71 6.51 -6.67 -16.24
CA GLN A 71 7.43 -5.69 -16.81
C GLN A 71 7.19 -4.30 -16.18
N PRO A 72 8.26 -3.49 -15.98
CA PRO A 72 8.11 -2.11 -15.52
C PRO A 72 7.23 -1.29 -16.46
N VAL A 73 6.59 -0.25 -15.91
CA VAL A 73 5.81 0.68 -16.74
C VAL A 73 6.71 1.50 -17.66
N ASP A 74 6.19 1.94 -18.79
CA ASP A 74 6.89 2.85 -19.71
C ASP A 74 6.34 4.26 -19.67
N GLU A 75 7.09 5.19 -20.26
CA GLU A 75 6.64 6.54 -20.60
C GLU A 75 6.04 7.32 -19.41
N VAL A 76 6.60 7.16 -18.20
CA VAL A 76 6.16 7.91 -17.02
C VAL A 76 6.41 9.41 -17.25
N LYS A 77 5.32 10.17 -17.39
CA LYS A 77 5.31 11.58 -17.80
C LYS A 77 4.36 12.38 -16.93
N PHE A 78 4.71 13.64 -16.68
CA PHE A 78 3.86 14.58 -15.96
C PHE A 78 3.60 15.82 -16.79
N LYS A 79 2.32 16.10 -17.06
CA LYS A 79 1.90 17.25 -17.88
C LYS A 79 0.60 17.84 -17.34
N ARG A 80 0.58 19.16 -17.11
CA ARG A 80 -0.63 19.92 -16.70
C ARG A 80 -1.39 19.30 -15.51
N GLY A 81 -0.68 18.87 -14.46
CA GLY A 81 -1.29 18.31 -13.25
C GLY A 81 -1.71 16.84 -13.37
N LYS A 82 -1.32 16.16 -14.44
CA LYS A 82 -1.63 14.75 -14.69
C LYS A 82 -0.34 13.94 -14.87
N LEU A 83 -0.19 12.89 -14.07
CA LEU A 83 0.79 11.83 -14.24
C LEU A 83 0.20 10.76 -15.16
N THR A 84 0.97 10.29 -16.14
CA THR A 84 0.58 9.23 -17.07
C THR A 84 1.73 8.26 -17.26
N TRP A 85 1.41 7.00 -17.52
CA TRP A 85 2.37 5.94 -17.82
C TRP A 85 1.74 4.93 -18.78
N LYS A 86 2.50 3.92 -19.20
CA LYS A 86 2.04 2.83 -20.06
C LYS A 86 2.35 1.50 -19.39
N GLY A 87 1.35 0.61 -19.29
CA GLY A 87 1.60 -0.78 -18.97
C GLY A 87 2.25 -1.48 -20.16
N GLN A 88 3.20 -2.37 -19.89
CA GLN A 88 3.75 -3.28 -20.90
C GLN A 88 3.04 -4.63 -20.79
N PHE A 89 2.52 -5.14 -21.91
CA PHE A 89 1.79 -6.40 -21.97
C PHE A 89 2.57 -7.42 -22.80
N SER A 90 2.89 -8.54 -22.17
CA SER A 90 3.55 -9.68 -22.80
C SER A 90 2.56 -10.64 -23.47
N GLY A 91 1.28 -10.57 -23.07
CA GLY A 91 0.23 -11.50 -23.47
C GLY A 91 0.05 -12.67 -22.50
N ASP A 92 0.99 -12.86 -21.57
CA ASP A 92 0.80 -13.74 -20.42
C ASP A 92 0.03 -12.99 -19.33
N LYS A 93 -1.23 -13.40 -19.12
CA LYS A 93 -2.11 -12.76 -18.13
C LYS A 93 -1.58 -12.88 -16.70
N MET A 94 -0.75 -13.85 -16.37
CA MET A 94 -0.18 -13.93 -15.02
C MET A 94 0.84 -12.82 -14.79
N ASN A 95 1.62 -12.50 -15.82
CA ASN A 95 2.70 -11.52 -15.79
C ASN A 95 2.32 -10.12 -16.31
N ASP A 96 1.11 -9.96 -16.84
CA ASP A 96 0.63 -8.69 -17.35
C ASP A 96 0.18 -7.76 -16.20
N PRO A 97 0.52 -6.46 -16.25
CA PRO A 97 0.06 -5.47 -15.28
C PRO A 97 -1.46 -5.48 -15.09
N PHE A 98 -1.92 -5.52 -13.84
CA PHE A 98 -3.32 -5.45 -13.45
C PHE A 98 -3.63 -4.21 -12.63
N PHE A 99 -2.75 -3.86 -11.69
CA PHE A 99 -2.77 -2.59 -10.95
C PHE A 99 -1.44 -1.85 -11.11
N TYR A 100 -1.44 -0.59 -10.70
CA TYR A 100 -0.28 0.27 -10.62
C TYR A 100 -0.26 0.97 -9.28
N VAL A 101 0.93 1.17 -8.74
CA VAL A 101 1.14 1.91 -7.50
C VAL A 101 1.94 3.16 -7.82
N VAL A 102 1.42 4.31 -7.39
CA VAL A 102 2.11 5.59 -7.48
C VAL A 102 2.67 5.91 -6.12
N TYR A 103 3.98 6.10 -6.04
CA TYR A 103 4.67 6.50 -4.82
C TYR A 103 5.12 7.95 -4.89
N ARG A 104 5.09 8.65 -3.76
CA ARG A 104 5.61 10.01 -3.59
C ARG A 104 6.54 10.08 -2.39
N PHE A 105 7.72 10.63 -2.60
CA PHE A 105 8.72 10.84 -1.56
C PHE A 105 9.03 12.34 -1.45
N PRO A 106 8.98 12.93 -0.24
CA PRO A 106 9.40 14.30 -0.04
C PRO A 106 10.86 14.52 -0.44
N LYS A 107 11.20 15.74 -0.85
CA LYS A 107 12.56 16.10 -1.28
C LYS A 107 13.60 15.70 -0.23
N GLY A 108 14.61 14.95 -0.65
CA GLY A 108 15.72 14.51 0.22
C GLY A 108 15.42 13.26 1.05
N THR A 109 14.24 12.65 0.91
CA THR A 109 13.92 11.38 1.55
C THR A 109 14.48 10.23 0.73
N PRO A 110 15.17 9.24 1.34
CA PRO A 110 15.53 8.01 0.66
C PRO A 110 14.30 7.30 0.10
N VAL A 111 14.41 6.78 -1.11
CA VAL A 111 13.33 6.01 -1.75
C VAL A 111 13.27 4.62 -1.09
N ASN A 112 12.10 4.28 -0.57
CA ASN A 112 11.80 2.95 -0.04
C ASN A 112 10.33 2.60 -0.37
N ILE A 113 10.12 1.68 -1.30
CA ILE A 113 8.77 1.26 -1.72
C ILE A 113 8.08 0.33 -0.70
N GLU A 114 8.83 -0.25 0.24
CA GLU A 114 8.28 -1.00 1.39
C GLU A 114 7.63 -0.07 2.43
N ASN A 115 7.87 1.25 2.33
CA ASN A 115 7.23 2.22 3.19
C ASN A 115 5.85 2.59 2.66
N SER A 116 4.80 2.01 3.24
CA SER A 116 3.40 2.27 2.87
C SER A 116 2.99 3.75 2.94
N SER A 117 3.65 4.58 3.76
CA SER A 117 3.37 6.03 3.80
C SER A 117 3.72 6.77 2.51
N ALA A 118 4.56 6.17 1.66
CA ALA A 118 4.89 6.71 0.36
C ALA A 118 3.85 6.36 -0.72
N ILE A 119 2.94 5.40 -0.47
CA ILE A 119 1.87 5.05 -1.42
C ILE A 119 0.89 6.21 -1.50
N PHE A 120 0.86 6.86 -2.66
CA PHE A 120 -0.09 7.93 -2.97
C PHE A 120 -1.39 7.37 -3.54
N LEU A 121 -1.29 6.37 -4.42
CA LEU A 121 -2.44 5.80 -5.12
C LEU A 121 -2.16 4.36 -5.56
N ILE A 122 -3.18 3.51 -5.43
CA ILE A 122 -3.24 2.19 -6.08
C ILE A 122 -4.40 2.26 -7.08
N THR A 123 -4.16 1.92 -8.35
CA THR A 123 -5.16 2.11 -9.41
C THR A 123 -4.96 1.14 -10.56
N ASN A 124 -6.04 0.75 -11.24
CA ASN A 124 -5.97 0.01 -12.50
C ASN A 124 -5.94 0.93 -13.74
N GLN A 125 -5.94 2.25 -13.53
CA GLN A 125 -5.80 3.23 -14.60
C GLN A 125 -4.34 3.55 -14.85
N THR A 126 -4.02 4.00 -16.06
CA THR A 126 -2.66 4.41 -16.46
C THR A 126 -2.39 5.91 -16.27
N SER A 127 -3.17 6.55 -15.41
CA SER A 127 -2.99 7.97 -15.09
C SER A 127 -3.53 8.37 -13.73
N ALA A 128 -2.95 9.41 -13.15
CA ALA A 128 -3.37 10.00 -11.88
C ALA A 128 -3.35 11.52 -11.96
N LYS A 129 -4.33 12.17 -11.33
CA LYS A 129 -4.28 13.62 -11.09
C LYS A 129 -3.53 13.86 -9.78
N LEU A 130 -2.51 14.70 -9.81
CA LEU A 130 -1.78 15.09 -8.60
C LEU A 130 -1.17 16.48 -8.75
N LYS A 131 -1.01 17.16 -7.61
CA LYS A 131 -0.20 18.37 -7.49
C LYS A 131 1.19 17.93 -7.06
N ARG A 132 2.20 18.33 -7.84
CA ARG A 132 3.60 17.96 -7.62
C ARG A 132 4.32 19.09 -6.87
N ASP A 133 4.93 18.77 -5.76
CA ASP A 133 5.78 19.69 -5.01
C ASP A 133 7.20 19.73 -5.60
N ARG A 134 7.91 20.84 -5.40
CA ARG A 134 9.23 21.04 -6.01
C ARG A 134 10.26 20.10 -5.38
N GLY A 135 10.84 19.24 -6.22
CA GLY A 135 11.91 18.31 -5.83
C GLY A 135 11.41 17.06 -5.14
N GLU A 136 10.10 16.79 -5.15
CA GLU A 136 9.58 15.48 -4.76
C GLU A 136 9.98 14.42 -5.78
N THR A 137 10.18 13.20 -5.28
CA THR A 137 10.40 12.03 -6.14
C THR A 137 9.08 11.30 -6.31
N ILE A 138 8.68 11.12 -7.57
CA ILE A 138 7.52 10.30 -7.94
C ILE A 138 8.02 9.11 -8.73
N LEU A 139 7.52 7.92 -8.40
CA LEU A 139 7.75 6.72 -9.18
C LEU A 139 6.45 5.93 -9.32
N VAL A 140 6.42 5.05 -10.31
CA VAL A 140 5.30 4.16 -10.59
C VAL A 140 5.81 2.74 -10.73
N THR A 141 5.10 1.80 -10.15
CA THR A 141 5.29 0.35 -10.31
C THR A 141 4.03 -0.29 -10.90
N ALA A 142 4.18 -1.50 -11.44
CA ALA A 142 3.07 -2.34 -11.86
C ALA A 142 2.93 -3.52 -10.90
N LEU A 143 1.69 -3.90 -10.62
CA LEU A 143 1.32 -5.11 -9.90
C LEU A 143 0.59 -6.04 -10.86
N ASP A 144 0.94 -7.32 -10.83
CA ASP A 144 0.20 -8.35 -11.55
C ASP A 144 -1.02 -8.85 -10.75
N ARG A 145 -1.60 -9.97 -11.16
CA ARG A 145 -2.77 -10.59 -10.48
C ARG A 145 -2.39 -11.27 -9.16
N CYS A 146 -1.14 -11.71 -9.01
CA CYS A 146 -0.60 -12.35 -7.82
C CYS A 146 0.11 -11.36 -6.87
N GLN A 147 0.03 -10.06 -7.19
CA GLN A 147 0.63 -8.94 -6.45
C GLN A 147 2.15 -8.88 -6.52
N ASN A 148 2.79 -9.54 -7.49
CA ASN A 148 4.20 -9.32 -7.76
C ASN A 148 4.39 -7.89 -8.28
N GLU A 149 5.36 -7.16 -7.72
CA GLU A 149 5.61 -5.76 -8.03
C GLU A 149 6.83 -5.59 -8.94
N SER A 150 6.67 -4.84 -10.04
CA SER A 150 7.76 -4.56 -10.96
C SER A 150 8.77 -3.56 -10.40
N LYS A 151 9.92 -3.44 -11.07
CA LYS A 151 10.91 -2.42 -10.73
C LYS A 151 10.30 -1.02 -10.87
N PRO A 152 10.62 -0.09 -9.95
CA PRO A 152 10.09 1.26 -9.98
C PRO A 152 10.62 2.05 -11.17
N VAL A 153 9.72 2.79 -11.82
CA VAL A 153 10.08 3.73 -12.89
C VAL A 153 9.81 5.14 -12.42
N TYR A 154 10.89 5.92 -12.41
CA TYR A 154 10.89 7.30 -11.94
C TYR A 154 10.22 8.20 -12.98
N LEU A 155 9.49 9.20 -12.48
CA LEU A 155 9.08 10.31 -13.32
C LEU A 155 10.34 11.06 -13.79
N ASN A 156 10.67 10.88 -15.07
CA ASN A 156 11.73 11.63 -15.72
C ASN A 156 11.29 13.08 -15.90
N LEU A 157 12.11 14.02 -15.45
CA LEU A 157 11.90 15.46 -15.56
C LEU A 157 12.46 16.01 -16.88
#